data_AF-A0A9D1YQ28-F1
#
_entry.id   AF-A0A9D1YQ28-F1
#
_cell.length_a   1.000
_cell.length_b   1.000
_cell.length_c   1.000
_cell.angle_alpha   90.00
_cell.angle_beta   90.00
_cell.angle_gamma   90.00
#
_symmetry.space_group_name_H-M   'P 1'
#
loop_
_entity.id
_entity.type
_entity.pdbx_description
1 polymer ?
#
loop_
_entity_poly.entity_id
_entity_poly.type
_entity_poly.pdbx_seq_one_letter_code
_entity_poly.pdbx_strand_id
1 'polypeptide(L)'
;KRYSRHLYDIYKLTPLIDFNDKFNALIKEVREHRAGMPICPSAKEGIDISATIMEFCDNFFFKEDYQTITSYFTEDFVSYENVIENMKKLIQEVSF
;
A
#
# COMPACT_ATOMS: atom_id res chain seq x y z
N LYS A 1 -4.80 -16.16 7.54
CA LYS A 1 -4.69 -14.69 7.77
C LYS A 1 -4.74 -14.04 6.40
N ARG A 2 -5.50 -12.96 6.21
CA ARG A 2 -5.69 -12.30 4.90
C ARG A 2 -4.84 -11.05 4.89
N TYR A 3 -3.72 -11.04 4.17
CA TYR A 3 -2.75 -9.94 4.27
C TYR A 3 -2.72 -9.05 3.03
N SER A 4 -3.09 -9.59 1.87
CA SER A 4 -2.96 -8.89 0.59
C SER A 4 -4.21 -8.11 0.16
N ARG A 5 -5.35 -8.21 0.87
CA ARG A 5 -6.61 -7.51 0.51
C ARG A 5 -6.41 -6.00 0.38
N HIS A 6 -5.54 -5.42 1.20
CA HIS A 6 -5.25 -4.00 1.13
C HIS A 6 -4.61 -3.56 -0.19
N LEU A 7 -3.90 -4.44 -0.91
CA LEU A 7 -3.39 -4.13 -2.26
C LEU A 7 -4.54 -3.89 -3.24
N TYR A 8 -5.59 -4.70 -3.16
CA TYR A 8 -6.81 -4.54 -3.95
C TYR A 8 -7.54 -3.25 -3.58
N ASP A 9 -7.75 -3.00 -2.28
CA ASP A 9 -8.48 -1.84 -1.82
C ASP A 9 -7.76 -0.54 -2.24
N ILE A 10 -6.43 -0.50 -2.11
CA ILE A 10 -5.60 0.62 -2.59
C ILE A 10 -5.77 0.81 -4.10
N TYR A 11 -5.70 -0.26 -4.90
CA TYR A 11 -5.92 -0.18 -6.35
C TYR A 11 -7.28 0.42 -6.70
N LYS A 12 -8.36 -0.02 -6.04
CA LYS A 12 -9.72 0.49 -6.28
C LYS A 12 -9.90 1.94 -5.85
N LEU A 13 -9.22 2.37 -4.79
CA LEU A 13 -9.29 3.73 -4.27
C LEU A 13 -8.40 4.72 -5.03
N THR A 14 -7.27 4.27 -5.59
CA THR A 14 -6.32 5.12 -6.32
C THR A 14 -6.97 6.06 -7.33
N PRO A 15 -7.85 5.62 -8.25
CA PRO A 15 -8.47 6.52 -9.24
C PRO A 15 -9.48 7.51 -8.64
N LEU A 16 -9.84 7.36 -7.36
CA LEU A 16 -10.79 8.22 -6.65
C LEU A 16 -10.10 9.25 -5.76
N ILE A 17 -8.77 9.19 -5.65
CA ILE A 17 -7.97 10.05 -4.79
C ILE A 17 -7.22 11.08 -5.65
N ASP A 18 -7.22 12.32 -5.19
CA ASP A 18 -6.36 13.37 -5.72
C ASP A 18 -5.07 13.43 -4.89
N PHE A 19 -3.95 12.98 -5.48
CA PHE A 19 -2.62 12.94 -4.86
C PHE A 19 -1.93 14.31 -4.88
N ASN A 20 -2.62 15.32 -4.38
CA ASN A 20 -2.12 16.69 -4.29
C ASN A 20 -1.31 16.95 -3.01
N ASP A 21 -0.81 18.18 -2.85
CA ASP A 21 -0.02 18.58 -1.68
C ASP A 21 -0.76 18.40 -0.35
N LYS A 22 -2.10 18.50 -0.33
CA LYS A 22 -2.90 18.26 0.88
C LYS A 22 -2.90 16.78 1.26
N PHE A 23 -2.92 15.88 0.28
CA PHE A 23 -2.79 14.45 0.53
C PHE A 23 -1.41 14.13 1.11
N ASN A 24 -0.34 14.70 0.54
CA ASN A 24 1.02 14.53 1.08
C ASN A 24 1.15 15.07 2.52
N ALA A 25 0.54 16.23 2.81
CA ALA A 25 0.49 16.75 4.18
C ALA A 25 -0.25 15.80 5.13
N LEU A 26 -1.39 15.25 4.69
CA LEU A 26 -2.16 14.28 5.48
C LEU A 26 -1.36 12.99 5.78
N ILE A 27 -0.60 12.47 4.81
CA ILE A 27 0.25 11.30 5.03
C ILE A 27 1.26 11.59 6.15
N LYS A 28 1.91 12.76 6.12
CA LYS A 28 2.86 13.17 7.16
C LYS A 28 2.19 13.27 8.53
N GLU A 29 1.05 13.95 8.63
CA GLU A 29 0.29 14.07 9.89
C GLU A 29 -0.10 12.70 10.46
N VAL A 30 -0.63 11.81 9.61
CA VAL A 30 -1.02 10.45 10.00
C VAL A 30 0.21 9.66 10.47
N ARG A 31 1.35 9.79 9.78
CA ARG A 31 2.59 9.11 10.14
C ARG A 31 3.13 9.60 11.48
N GLU A 32 3.20 10.92 11.69
CA GLU A 32 3.64 11.53 12.95
C GLU A 32 2.77 11.06 14.12
N HIS A 33 1.44 11.10 13.96
CA HIS A 33 0.52 10.60 14.98
C HIS A 33 0.74 9.10 15.28
N ARG A 34 0.93 8.27 14.24
CA ARG A 34 1.16 6.82 14.41
C ARG A 34 2.54 6.49 14.98
N ALA A 35 3.56 7.34 14.79
CA ALA A 35 4.91 7.12 15.30
C ALA A 35 4.92 6.99 16.85
N GLY A 36 4.00 7.68 17.54
CA GLY A 36 3.81 7.58 18.98
C GLY A 36 3.22 6.25 19.45
N MET A 37 2.68 5.42 18.56
CA MET A 37 2.00 4.17 18.90
C MET A 37 2.96 2.97 18.78
N PRO A 38 3.12 2.12 19.82
CA PRO A 38 3.97 0.93 19.75
C PRO A 38 3.54 -0.08 18.67
N ILE A 39 2.24 -0.13 18.37
CA ILE A 39 1.65 -1.07 17.41
C ILE A 39 1.82 -0.67 15.94
N CYS A 40 2.42 0.50 15.65
CA CYS A 40 2.60 1.03 14.31
C CYS A 40 4.10 1.04 13.92
N PRO A 41 4.70 -0.14 13.63
CA PRO A 41 6.13 -0.22 13.33
C PRO A 41 6.50 0.55 12.05
N SER A 42 5.61 0.62 11.05
CA SER A 42 5.84 1.35 9.81
C SER A 42 5.97 2.87 9.99
N ALA A 43 5.39 3.43 11.04
CA ALA A 43 5.45 4.87 11.30
C ALA A 43 6.70 5.30 12.09
N LYS A 44 7.54 4.35 12.52
CA LYS A 44 8.74 4.66 13.30
C LYS A 44 9.79 5.40 12.48
N GLU A 45 10.62 6.16 13.18
CA GLU A 45 11.78 6.84 12.61
C GLU A 45 12.73 5.81 11.98
N GLY A 46 13.32 6.17 10.83
CA GLY A 46 14.25 5.30 10.10
C GLY A 46 13.60 4.24 9.22
N ILE A 47 12.27 4.08 9.23
CA ILE A 47 11.57 3.17 8.32
C ILE A 47 11.33 3.85 6.97
N ASP A 48 11.86 3.25 5.91
CA ASP A 48 11.60 3.68 4.54
C ASP A 48 10.41 2.89 3.95
N ILE A 49 9.26 3.56 3.87
CA ILE A 49 8.03 2.96 3.35
C ILE A 49 8.15 2.67 1.86
N SER A 50 8.76 3.56 1.08
CA SER A 50 8.94 3.37 -0.35
C SER A 50 9.84 2.18 -0.64
N ALA A 51 10.95 2.04 0.09
CA ALA A 51 11.82 0.86 -0.01
C ALA A 51 11.11 -0.43 0.41
N THR A 52 10.34 -0.39 1.50
CA THR A 52 9.55 -1.55 1.96
C THR A 52 8.51 -1.98 0.91
N ILE A 53 7.85 -1.01 0.28
CA ILE A 53 6.88 -1.28 -0.80
C ILE A 53 7.58 -1.91 -2.00
N MET A 54 8.71 -1.34 -2.43
CA MET A 54 9.50 -1.88 -3.53
C MET A 54 9.96 -3.32 -3.26
N GLU A 55 10.46 -3.60 -2.06
CA GLU A 55 10.94 -4.93 -1.69
C GLU A 55 9.85 -5.99 -1.82
N PHE A 56 8.66 -5.76 -1.27
CA PHE A 56 7.59 -6.76 -1.35
C PHE A 56 7.05 -6.90 -2.79
N CYS A 57 7.13 -5.84 -3.60
CA CYS A 57 6.74 -5.86 -5.00
C CYS A 57 7.72 -6.71 -5.83
N ASP A 58 9.02 -6.56 -5.61
CA ASP A 58 10.06 -7.23 -6.39
C ASP A 58 10.22 -8.71 -5.98
N ASN A 59 9.97 -9.02 -4.70
CA ASN A 59 10.03 -10.38 -4.19
C ASN A 59 8.69 -11.13 -4.27
N PHE A 60 7.67 -10.55 -4.91
CA PHE A 60 6.33 -11.15 -5.07
C PHE A 60 5.69 -11.62 -3.75
N PHE A 61 6.00 -10.96 -2.64
CA PHE A 61 5.70 -11.44 -1.28
C PHE A 61 4.22 -11.78 -1.05
N PHE A 62 3.32 -10.99 -1.65
CA PHE A 62 1.87 -11.16 -1.51
C PHE A 62 1.22 -12.01 -2.61
N LYS A 63 1.98 -12.51 -3.61
CA LYS A 63 1.39 -13.11 -4.81
C LYS A 63 0.51 -14.31 -4.51
N GLU A 64 1.01 -15.25 -3.72
CA GLU A 64 0.28 -16.47 -3.35
C GLU A 64 -0.99 -16.14 -2.55
N ASP A 65 -0.88 -15.32 -1.50
CA ASP A 65 -2.02 -14.87 -0.68
C ASP A 65 -3.05 -14.13 -1.54
N TYR A 66 -2.60 -13.29 -2.47
CA TYR A 66 -3.50 -12.53 -3.33
C TYR A 66 -4.26 -13.43 -4.29
N GLN A 67 -3.56 -14.33 -4.97
CA GLN A 67 -4.16 -15.22 -5.98
C GLN A 67 -5.09 -16.26 -5.35
N THR A 68 -4.73 -16.81 -4.18
CA THR A 68 -5.50 -17.90 -3.55
C THR A 68 -6.61 -17.41 -2.63
N ILE A 69 -6.46 -16.21 -2.05
CA ILE A 69 -7.41 -15.67 -1.06
C ILE A 69 -8.07 -14.41 -1.58
N THR A 70 -7.32 -13.34 -1.81
CA THR A 70 -7.91 -12.03 -2.11
C THR A 70 -8.76 -12.06 -3.37
N SER A 71 -8.24 -12.60 -4.47
CA SER A 71 -8.92 -12.64 -5.77
C SER A 71 -10.26 -13.40 -5.73
N TYR A 72 -10.38 -14.39 -4.84
CA TYR A 72 -11.62 -15.16 -4.66
C TYR A 72 -12.72 -14.37 -3.93
N PHE A 73 -12.34 -13.46 -3.03
CA PHE A 73 -13.28 -12.69 -2.19
C PHE A 73 -13.55 -11.26 -2.69
N THR A 74 -12.94 -10.85 -3.81
CA THR A 74 -13.17 -9.53 -4.43
C THR A 74 -14.33 -9.61 -5.42
N GLU A 75 -15.17 -8.57 -5.45
CA GLU A 75 -16.32 -8.48 -6.37
C GLU A 75 -15.86 -8.32 -7.84
N ASP A 76 -14.93 -7.38 -8.08
CA ASP A 76 -14.30 -7.20 -9.39
C ASP A 76 -12.94 -7.88 -9.43
N PHE A 77 -12.67 -8.63 -10.50
CA PHE A 77 -11.36 -9.19 -10.74
C PHE A 77 -10.32 -8.10 -11.03
N VAL A 78 -9.21 -8.12 -10.29
CA VAL A 78 -8.00 -7.34 -10.58
C VAL A 78 -6.81 -8.27 -10.42
N SER A 79 -5.96 -8.38 -11.43
CA SER A 79 -4.77 -9.23 -11.39
C SER A 79 -3.78 -8.76 -10.31
N TYR A 80 -2.96 -9.69 -9.82
CA TYR A 80 -1.89 -9.36 -8.88
C TYR A 80 -0.90 -8.36 -9.51
N GLU A 81 -0.60 -8.56 -10.79
CA GLU A 81 0.29 -7.70 -11.56
C GLU A 81 -0.23 -6.25 -11.60
N ASN A 82 -1.53 -6.04 -11.82
CA ASN A 82 -2.13 -4.70 -11.83
C ASN A 82 -2.04 -4.00 -10.47
N VAL A 83 -2.28 -4.72 -9.35
CA VAL A 83 -2.16 -4.10 -8.03
C VAL A 83 -0.72 -3.76 -7.68
N ILE A 84 0.25 -4.59 -8.11
CA ILE A 84 1.68 -4.31 -7.90
C ILE A 84 2.16 -3.14 -8.74
N GLU A 85 1.77 -3.06 -10.01
CA GLU A 85 2.06 -1.90 -10.86
C GLU A 85 1.49 -0.61 -10.26
N ASN A 86 0.29 -0.68 -9.67
CA ASN A 86 -0.30 0.47 -8.98
C ASN A 86 0.51 0.88 -7.74
N MET A 87 0.98 -0.07 -6.93
CA MET A 87 1.87 0.24 -5.80
C MET A 87 3.17 0.91 -6.26
N LYS A 88 3.77 0.44 -7.36
CA LYS A 88 4.99 1.04 -7.94
C LYS A 88 4.76 2.45 -8.49
N LYS A 89 3.56 2.77 -8.98
CA LYS A 89 3.20 4.14 -9.38
C LYS A 89 3.01 5.04 -8.15
N LEU A 90 2.31 4.56 -7.12
CA LEU A 90 2.04 5.33 -5.91
C LEU A 90 3.31 5.81 -5.20
N ILE A 91 4.37 5.00 -5.15
CA ILE A 91 5.65 5.44 -4.55
C ILE A 91 6.39 6.52 -5.35
N GLN A 92 5.98 6.78 -6.60
CA GLN A 92 6.49 7.89 -7.42
C GLN A 92 5.65 9.16 -7.23
N GLU A 93 4.37 9.01 -6.91
CA GLU A 93 3.40 10.11 -6.77
C GLU A 93 3.26 10.61 -5.31
N VAL A 94 3.51 9.75 -4.33
CA VAL A 94 3.30 10.01 -2.90
C VAL A 94 4.64 10.08 -2.16
N SER A 95 4.81 11.12 -1.35
CA SER A 95 5.91 11.22 -0.40
C SER A 95 5.49 10.64 0.95
N PHE A 96 6.09 9.51 1.35
CA PHE A 96 5.78 8.80 2.59
C PHE A 96 6.60 9.23 3.80
#